data_AF-A0A6G2PV53-F1
#
_entry.id   AF-A0A6G2PV53-F1
#
_cell.length_a   1.000
_cell.length_b   1.000
_cell.length_c   1.000
_cell.angle_alpha   90.00
_cell.angle_beta   90.00
_cell.angle_gamma   90.00
#
_symmetry.space_group_name_H-M   'P 1'
#
loop_
_entity.id
_entity.type
_entity.pdbx_description
1 polymer ?
#
loop_
_entity_poly.entity_id
_entity_poly.type
_entity_poly.pdbx_seq_one_letter_code
_entity_poly.pdbx_strand_id
1 'polypeptide(L)'
;MPQTSSRTTASRRSLLRALGGTAALGALAGCGVPAAYVRPGDRSVSDESASDHRLTWANWPLYIDTDDKNPNRRPTLDAFEKRTGIRVEYVEEINDNDEFFGKI
;
A
#
# COMPACT_ATOMS: atom_id res chain seq x y z
N MET A 1 -9.09 69.35 0.09
CA MET A 1 -8.11 68.41 -0.48
C MET A 1 -8.85 67.15 -0.91
N PRO A 2 -8.92 66.78 -2.19
CA PRO A 2 -9.47 65.50 -2.56
C PRO A 2 -8.40 64.42 -2.41
N GLN A 3 -8.69 63.39 -1.61
CA GLN A 3 -7.90 62.16 -1.53
C GLN A 3 -8.09 61.37 -2.83
N THR A 4 -7.08 61.32 -3.69
CA THR A 4 -7.07 60.45 -4.87
C THR A 4 -6.89 59.01 -4.41
N SER A 5 -7.96 58.23 -4.46
CA SER A 5 -7.91 56.79 -4.22
C SER A 5 -7.02 56.13 -5.28
N SER A 6 -5.82 55.71 -4.91
CA SER A 6 -4.95 54.90 -5.76
C SER A 6 -5.63 53.55 -5.99
N ARG A 7 -6.12 53.31 -7.20
CA ARG A 7 -6.48 51.97 -7.65
C ARG A 7 -5.18 51.23 -7.93
N THR A 8 -4.78 50.35 -7.02
CA THR A 8 -3.64 49.45 -7.20
C THR A 8 -3.96 48.51 -8.36
N THR A 9 -3.62 48.89 -9.59
CA THR A 9 -3.70 48.00 -10.74
C THR A 9 -2.64 46.91 -10.55
N ALA A 10 -3.07 45.66 -10.37
CA ALA A 10 -2.14 44.54 -10.29
C ALA A 10 -1.21 44.55 -11.51
N SER A 11 0.11 44.64 -11.29
CA SER A 11 1.05 44.61 -12.41
C SER A 11 1.04 43.23 -13.06
N ARG A 12 1.29 43.15 -14.38
CA ARG A 12 1.41 41.87 -15.11
C ARG A 12 2.36 40.89 -14.40
N ARG A 13 3.43 41.40 -13.78
CA ARG A 13 4.39 40.62 -13.00
C ARG A 13 3.78 40.01 -11.74
N SER A 14 2.96 40.78 -11.00
CA SER A 14 2.25 40.25 -9.82
C SER A 14 1.22 39.18 -10.21
N LEU A 15 0.51 39.39 -11.33
CA LEU A 15 -0.44 38.40 -11.84
C LEU A 15 0.27 37.10 -12.24
N LEU A 16 1.38 37.17 -12.98
CA LEU A 16 2.14 36.00 -13.39
C LEU A 16 2.76 35.26 -12.20
N ARG A 17 3.23 35.97 -11.17
CA ARG A 17 3.74 35.33 -9.94
C ARG A 17 2.62 34.62 -9.17
N ALA A 18 1.45 35.22 -9.08
CA ALA A 18 0.29 34.59 -8.44
C ALA A 18 -0.12 33.32 -9.18
N LEU A 19 -0.30 33.41 -10.51
CA LEU A 19 -0.67 32.27 -11.35
C LEU A 19 0.39 31.16 -11.35
N GLY A 20 1.67 31.51 -11.47
CA GLY A 20 2.78 30.56 -11.44
C GLY A 20 2.91 29.84 -10.10
N GLY A 21 2.73 30.56 -8.99
CA GLY A 21 2.74 29.98 -7.65
C GLY A 21 1.58 29.00 -7.43
N THR A 22 0.36 29.37 -7.84
CA THR A 22 -0.81 28.47 -7.73
C THR A 22 -0.70 27.24 -8.63
N ALA A 23 -0.16 27.40 -9.85
CA ALA A 23 0.03 26.29 -10.77
C ALA A 23 1.06 25.28 -10.24
N ALA A 24 2.17 25.76 -9.65
CA ALA A 24 3.18 24.89 -9.05
C ALA A 24 2.63 24.10 -7.85
N LEU A 25 1.84 24.74 -6.97
CA LEU A 25 1.20 24.06 -5.84
C LEU A 25 0.16 23.03 -6.29
N GLY A 26 -0.63 23.35 -7.33
CA GLY A 26 -1.59 22.41 -7.92
C GLY A 26 -0.90 21.19 -8.55
N ALA A 27 0.24 21.40 -9.22
CA ALA A 27 1.02 20.30 -9.80
C ALA A 27 1.60 19.35 -8.73
N LEU A 28 2.02 19.85 -7.57
CA LEU A 28 2.54 19.03 -6.47
C LEU A 28 1.48 18.13 -5.81
N ALA A 29 0.21 18.51 -5.88
CA ALA A 29 -0.89 17.71 -5.32
C ALA A 29 -1.40 16.61 -6.26
N GLY A 30 -0.93 16.58 -7.52
CA GLY A 30 -1.48 15.70 -8.57
C GLY A 30 -0.92 14.28 -8.61
N CYS A 31 0.18 13.99 -7.90
CA CYS A 31 0.89 12.71 -8.00
C CYS A 31 0.65 11.76 -6.82
N GLY A 32 -0.33 12.04 -5.96
CA GLY A 32 -0.67 11.16 -4.85
C GLY A 32 -1.58 10.01 -5.28
N VAL A 33 -1.29 8.79 -4.82
CA VAL A 33 -2.24 7.67 -4.91
C VAL A 33 -3.27 7.87 -3.77
N PRO A 34 -4.59 7.79 -4.06
CA PRO A 34 -5.60 7.81 -3.00
C PRO A 34 -5.32 6.73 -1.96
N ALA A 35 -5.62 6.99 -0.69
CA ALA A 35 -5.49 5.98 0.34
C ALA A 35 -6.35 4.75 -0.03
N ALA A 36 -5.76 3.55 0.08
CA ALA A 36 -6.46 2.28 -0.06
C ALA A 36 -7.37 2.01 1.15
N TYR A 37 -8.31 2.93 1.39
CA TYR A 37 -9.21 2.87 2.53
C TYR A 37 -10.39 1.94 2.25
N VAL A 38 -10.52 0.91 3.07
CA VAL A 38 -11.68 0.01 3.08
C VAL A 38 -12.58 0.38 4.27
N ARG A 39 -13.86 0.64 4.00
CA ARG A 39 -14.86 0.97 5.04
C ARG A 39 -15.05 -0.22 5.98
N PRO A 40 -15.33 -0.01 7.28
CA PRO A 40 -15.45 -1.11 8.24
C PRO A 40 -16.37 -2.26 7.82
N GLY A 41 -17.52 -1.97 7.20
CA GLY A 41 -18.47 -2.98 6.71
C GLY A 41 -17.98 -3.78 5.51
N ASP A 42 -16.96 -3.29 4.80
CA ASP A 42 -16.41 -3.89 3.59
C ASP A 42 -15.10 -4.65 3.88
N ARG A 43 -14.66 -4.70 5.15
CA ARG A 43 -13.38 -5.34 5.55
C ARG A 43 -13.48 -6.86 5.73
N SER A 44 -14.68 -7.40 5.76
CA SER A 44 -14.93 -8.83 5.95
C SER A 44 -15.41 -9.47 4.65
N VAL A 45 -15.00 -10.72 4.46
CA VAL A 45 -15.54 -11.62 3.44
C VAL A 45 -16.35 -12.72 4.12
N SER A 46 -17.11 -13.49 3.34
CA SER A 46 -17.77 -14.70 3.85
C SER A 46 -16.73 -15.66 4.42
N ASP A 47 -17.04 -16.26 5.57
CA ASP A 47 -16.19 -17.27 6.19
C ASP A 47 -16.42 -18.62 5.50
N GLU A 48 -15.43 -19.05 4.73
CA GLU A 48 -15.42 -20.33 4.02
C GLU A 48 -14.52 -21.38 4.71
N SER A 49 -13.97 -21.05 5.89
CA SER A 49 -12.97 -21.89 6.57
C SER A 49 -13.46 -23.29 6.96
N ALA A 50 -14.78 -23.48 7.06
CA ALA A 50 -15.38 -24.78 7.31
C ALA A 50 -15.22 -25.76 6.13
N SER A 51 -15.19 -25.25 4.89
CA SER A 51 -15.15 -26.05 3.66
C SER A 51 -13.88 -25.88 2.83
N ASP A 52 -13.20 -24.73 2.91
CA ASP A 52 -11.96 -24.48 2.20
C ASP A 52 -10.76 -24.59 3.16
N HIS A 53 -10.07 -25.73 3.11
CA HIS A 53 -8.91 -26.02 3.95
C HIS A 53 -7.61 -25.72 3.21
N ARG A 54 -7.53 -24.53 2.60
CA ARG A 54 -6.35 -24.07 1.86
C ARG A 54 -5.88 -22.72 2.39
N LEU A 55 -4.57 -22.53 2.45
CA LEU A 55 -3.93 -21.31 2.87
C LEU A 55 -2.75 -21.00 1.96
N THR A 56 -2.80 -19.90 1.22
CA THR A 56 -1.61 -19.34 0.56
C THR A 56 -0.90 -18.42 1.55
N TRP A 57 0.36 -18.70 1.84
CA TRP A 57 1.17 -17.97 2.81
C TRP A 57 2.39 -17.36 2.13
N ALA A 58 2.32 -16.06 1.89
CA ALA A 58 3.45 -15.26 1.43
C ALA A 58 4.22 -14.67 2.62
N ASN A 59 5.55 -14.76 2.60
CA ASN A 59 6.41 -14.19 3.63
C ASN A 59 7.70 -13.62 3.03
N TRP A 60 8.42 -12.86 3.85
CA TRP A 60 9.81 -12.53 3.59
C TRP A 60 10.67 -13.80 3.69
N PRO A 61 11.74 -13.92 2.90
CA PRO A 61 12.71 -15.01 3.07
C PRO A 61 13.20 -15.11 4.52
N LEU A 62 13.47 -16.33 4.97
CA LEU A 62 14.02 -16.66 6.30
C LEU A 62 13.08 -16.45 7.50
N TYR A 63 11.81 -16.11 7.30
CA TYR A 63 10.84 -15.95 8.40
C TYR A 63 10.27 -17.28 8.92
N ILE A 64 10.30 -18.33 8.09
CA ILE A 64 9.91 -19.68 8.48
C ILE A 64 11.16 -20.56 8.54
N ASP A 65 11.17 -21.48 9.51
CA ASP A 65 12.25 -22.43 9.73
C ASP A 65 12.51 -23.33 8.52
N THR A 66 13.76 -23.73 8.35
CA THR A 66 14.16 -24.72 7.35
C THR A 66 14.65 -26.00 8.02
N ASP A 67 14.58 -27.11 7.30
CA ASP A 67 15.18 -28.37 7.77
C ASP A 67 16.69 -28.36 7.49
N ASP A 68 17.49 -28.80 8.48
CA ASP A 68 18.96 -28.83 8.39
C ASP A 68 19.49 -29.64 7.19
N LYS A 69 18.75 -30.67 6.76
CA LYS A 69 19.14 -31.55 5.64
C LYS A 69 18.46 -31.16 4.34
N ASN A 70 17.38 -30.38 4.40
CA ASN A 70 16.65 -29.93 3.23
C ASN A 70 16.16 -28.49 3.40
N PRO A 71 16.90 -27.50 2.85
CA PRO A 71 16.53 -26.09 2.99
C PRO A 71 15.23 -25.71 2.28
N ASN A 72 14.63 -26.61 1.48
CA ASN A 72 13.33 -26.40 0.85
C ASN A 72 12.15 -26.89 1.69
N ARG A 73 12.40 -27.57 2.81
CA ARG A 73 11.35 -27.99 3.75
C ARG A 73 11.11 -26.93 4.81
N ARG A 74 9.88 -26.87 5.32
CA ARG A 74 9.44 -25.95 6.37
C ARG A 74 8.78 -26.74 7.51
N PRO A 75 9.56 -27.31 8.45
CA PRO A 75 9.03 -28.22 9.47
C PRO A 75 7.87 -27.65 10.31
N THR A 76 7.87 -26.35 10.63
CA THR A 76 6.74 -25.71 11.33
C THR A 76 5.45 -25.75 10.51
N LEU A 77 5.54 -25.50 9.19
CA LEU A 77 4.39 -25.56 8.30
C LEU A 77 3.92 -27.00 8.10
N ASP A 78 4.83 -27.95 7.90
CA ASP A 78 4.50 -29.38 7.82
C ASP A 78 3.72 -29.84 9.08
N ALA A 79 4.17 -29.39 10.27
CA ALA A 79 3.52 -29.70 11.53
C ALA A 79 2.17 -28.98 11.68
N PHE A 80 2.03 -27.77 11.15
CA PHE A 80 0.76 -27.07 11.10
C PHE A 80 -0.26 -27.82 10.22
N GLU A 81 0.11 -28.14 8.98
CA GLU A 81 -0.76 -28.88 8.05
C GLU A 81 -1.23 -30.20 8.67
N LYS A 82 -0.30 -30.95 9.29
CA LYS A 82 -0.63 -32.23 9.94
C LYS A 82 -1.63 -32.09 11.08
N ARG A 83 -1.57 -31.00 11.86
CA ARG A 83 -2.46 -30.78 13.01
C ARG A 83 -3.83 -30.28 12.61
N THR A 84 -3.91 -29.44 11.58
CA THR A 84 -5.14 -28.73 11.22
C THR A 84 -5.87 -29.36 10.04
N GLY A 85 -5.17 -30.11 9.18
CA GLY A 85 -5.67 -30.55 7.89
C GLY A 85 -5.69 -29.45 6.83
N ILE A 86 -5.23 -28.23 7.14
CA ILE A 86 -5.15 -27.11 6.20
C ILE A 86 -3.92 -27.30 5.33
N ARG A 87 -4.10 -27.30 4.01
CA ARG A 87 -3.00 -27.30 3.04
C ARG A 87 -2.43 -25.90 2.89
N VAL A 88 -1.12 -25.76 3.04
CA VAL A 88 -0.37 -24.52 2.94
C VAL A 88 0.41 -24.48 1.64
N GLU A 89 0.18 -23.45 0.85
CA GLU A 89 1.03 -23.05 -0.28
C GLU A 89 1.94 -21.91 0.19
N TYR A 90 3.20 -22.22 0.48
CA TYR A 90 4.15 -21.26 1.02
C TYR A 90 5.04 -20.66 -0.07
N VAL A 91 5.12 -19.33 -0.12
CA VAL A 91 5.92 -18.57 -1.10
C VAL A 91 6.74 -17.47 -0.41
N GLU A 92 8.02 -17.37 -0.79
CA GLU A 92 8.95 -16.34 -0.29
C GLU A 92 9.10 -15.23 -1.34
N GLU A 93 8.02 -14.48 -1.58
CA GLU A 93 7.96 -13.49 -2.66
C GLU A 93 8.04 -12.03 -2.20
N ILE A 94 8.13 -11.80 -0.89
CA ILE A 94 8.22 -10.46 -0.31
C ILE A 94 9.70 -10.09 -0.16
N ASN A 95 10.22 -9.36 -1.15
CA ASN A 95 11.61 -8.88 -1.13
C ASN A 95 11.76 -7.56 -0.37
N ASP A 96 10.82 -6.63 -0.58
CA ASP A 96 10.75 -5.34 0.09
C ASP A 96 9.29 -4.83 0.16
N ASN A 97 9.05 -3.81 1.00
CA ASN A 97 7.72 -3.23 1.19
C ASN A 97 7.19 -2.57 -0.09
N ASP A 98 8.03 -1.81 -0.80
CA ASP A 98 7.61 -1.01 -1.94
C ASP A 98 7.24 -1.92 -3.12
N GLU A 99 8.03 -2.97 -3.38
CA GLU A 99 7.72 -4.00 -4.38
C GLU A 99 6.42 -4.74 -4.04
N PHE A 100 6.24 -5.15 -2.78
CA PHE A 100 5.03 -5.86 -2.35
C PHE A 100 3.77 -5.01 -2.47
N PHE A 101 3.79 -3.77 -1.96
CA PHE A 101 2.66 -2.85 -2.09
C PHE A 101 2.42 -2.41 -3.54
N GLY A 102 3.42 -2.50 -4.42
CA GLY A 102 3.24 -2.28 -5.85
C GLY A 102 2.47 -3.41 -6.57
N LYS A 103 2.35 -4.61 -5.99
CA LYS A 103 1.65 -5.77 -6.57
C LYS A 103 0.17 -5.85 -6.22
N ILE A 104 -0.26 -5.22 -5.13
CA ILE A 104 -1.62 -5.32 -4.54
C ILE A 104 -2.46 -4.10 -4.91
#